data_AF-A0A8B6F385-F1
#
_entry.id   AF-A0A8B6F385-F1
#
_cell.length_a   1.000
_cell.length_b   1.000
_cell.length_c   1.000
_cell.angle_alpha   90.00
_cell.angle_beta   90.00
_cell.angle_gamma   90.00
#
_symmetry.space_group_name_H-M   'P 1'
#
loop_
_entity.id
_entity.type
_entity.pdbx_description
1 polymer ?
#
loop_
_entity_poly.entity_id
_entity_poly.type
_entity_poly.pdbx_seq_one_letter_code
_entity_poly.pdbx_strand_id
1 'polypeptide(L)'
;MHNIPTKRTVYDESEEDIHLLVRSNREDTWRKLQDVSLFQARNKDIVSFEIKEPSDRYLILRTKEGMTVAQVERIAFMLEISIMYRTIQIFLRQKNDDPNEVIVSCEQSNRAERAIRKFGELGYEEGPNPSKDIIVKEGQILDISFRGNIQCTKEADKLRLIFNTHFRSRLDFSVEEIEKFAQKSFHTYRGFAQVSSDVVHKKLHIMEHQTPGAPKKPPHIEVTKERLLLTELLINIPKPDPEPPQPLNTAPVKIHVEAPNTKDVLEFVANELGDEWKMLAQVLNLKSVRIQAILRQNTANPDPKKIRYDMLVSWAKRIPRSANKLDILATALTSCGRSDIASELRDKDLEYKRNMAKANKNTLLKRAFVKVAQNPDAVKNWMIIARRLGVAEDQLRTIDQSKPSVQEKCFNSLQIWQSVVGEQASVHQLTDRLRKCRYRQLAREIETLS
;
A
#
# COMPACT_ATOMS: atom_id res chain seq x y z
N MET A 1 78.62 -57.15 40.42
CA MET A 1 77.16 -56.99 40.33
C MET A 1 76.73 -56.09 41.48
N HIS A 2 76.44 -54.83 41.21
CA HIS A 2 76.03 -53.83 42.20
C HIS A 2 74.65 -53.29 41.82
N ASN A 3 73.72 -53.44 42.75
CA ASN A 3 72.35 -52.96 42.68
C ASN A 3 72.34 -51.43 42.65
N ILE A 4 71.72 -50.86 41.62
CA ILE A 4 71.38 -49.44 41.54
C ILE A 4 69.98 -49.28 42.17
N PRO A 5 69.78 -48.43 43.19
CA PRO A 5 68.46 -48.16 43.70
C PRO A 5 67.72 -47.17 42.78
N THR A 6 66.57 -47.60 42.29
CA THR A 6 65.59 -46.78 41.58
C THR A 6 65.03 -45.72 42.53
N LYS A 7 65.31 -44.44 42.23
CA LYS A 7 64.63 -43.30 42.84
C LYS A 7 63.12 -43.40 42.56
N ARG A 8 62.34 -43.76 43.57
CA ARG A 8 60.90 -43.44 43.61
C ARG A 8 60.77 -41.93 43.73
N THR A 9 60.40 -41.29 42.63
CA THR A 9 59.82 -39.95 42.65
C THR A 9 58.55 -40.02 43.49
N VAL A 10 58.61 -39.43 44.69
CA VAL A 10 57.44 -39.09 45.49
C VAL A 10 56.67 -38.07 44.66
N TYR A 11 55.51 -38.48 44.14
CA TYR A 11 54.54 -37.53 43.61
C TYR A 11 54.07 -36.72 44.81
N ASP A 12 54.33 -35.42 44.75
CA ASP A 12 53.75 -34.41 45.62
C ASP A 12 52.23 -34.56 45.50
N GLU A 13 51.58 -35.18 46.50
CA GLU A 13 50.13 -35.17 46.63
C GLU A 13 49.75 -33.72 46.88
N SER A 14 49.46 -32.98 45.79
CA SER A 14 49.02 -31.60 45.87
C SER A 14 47.84 -31.55 46.83
N GLU A 15 48.04 -30.86 47.95
CA GLU A 15 47.02 -30.56 48.95
C GLU A 15 45.84 -29.86 48.25
N GLU A 16 44.79 -30.63 47.97
CA GLU A 16 43.58 -30.21 47.26
C GLU A 16 42.38 -30.25 48.21
N ASP A 17 41.60 -29.19 48.20
CA ASP A 17 40.33 -29.09 48.90
C ASP A 17 39.16 -29.36 47.94
N ILE A 18 38.14 -30.06 48.45
CA ILE A 18 36.87 -30.26 47.74
C ILE A 18 35.79 -29.44 48.44
N HIS A 19 35.01 -28.70 47.66
CA HIS A 19 33.95 -27.84 48.14
C HIS A 19 32.63 -28.18 47.47
N LEU A 20 31.57 -28.28 48.28
CA LEU A 20 30.20 -28.35 47.80
C LEU A 20 29.56 -26.96 47.89
N LEU A 21 29.08 -26.46 46.76
CA LEU A 21 28.31 -25.23 46.68
C LEU A 21 26.89 -25.51 46.25
N VAL A 22 25.97 -24.71 46.77
CA VAL A 22 24.55 -24.73 46.43
C VAL A 22 24.08 -23.37 45.97
N ARG A 23 23.06 -23.36 45.13
CA ARG A 23 22.34 -22.15 44.73
C ARG A 23 20.85 -22.45 44.67
N SER A 24 20.05 -21.59 45.30
CA SER A 24 18.59 -21.61 45.11
C SER A 24 18.19 -20.71 43.94
N ASN A 25 17.14 -21.04 43.21
CA ASN A 25 16.55 -20.18 42.17
C ASN A 25 16.02 -18.85 42.73
N ARG A 26 15.78 -18.77 44.04
CA ARG A 26 15.39 -17.53 44.73
C ARG A 26 16.58 -16.60 45.00
N GLU A 27 17.78 -17.16 45.12
CA GLU A 27 19.01 -16.44 45.47
C GLU A 27 19.97 -16.39 44.26
N ASP A 28 20.56 -15.23 43.99
CA ASP A 28 21.43 -15.07 42.80
C ASP A 28 22.90 -15.44 43.06
N THR A 29 23.19 -16.02 44.22
CA THR A 29 24.55 -16.24 44.72
C THR A 29 24.79 -17.71 45.04
N TRP A 30 25.98 -18.20 44.68
CA TRP A 30 26.48 -19.48 45.17
C TRP A 30 26.89 -19.36 46.63
N ARG A 31 26.58 -20.39 47.42
CA ARG A 31 27.02 -20.50 48.82
C ARG A 31 27.70 -21.82 49.07
N LYS A 32 28.82 -21.81 49.79
CA LYS A 32 29.49 -23.05 50.23
C LYS A 32 28.68 -23.68 51.36
N LEU A 33 28.34 -24.96 51.22
CA LEU A 33 27.76 -25.72 52.33
C LEU A 33 28.88 -26.05 53.33
N GLN A 34 28.72 -25.63 54.58
CA GLN A 34 29.65 -25.97 55.66
C GLN A 34 29.28 -27.32 56.28
N ASP A 35 30.26 -27.97 56.91
CA ASP A 35 30.06 -29.20 57.70
C ASP A 35 29.42 -30.37 56.93
N VAL A 36 29.83 -30.56 55.67
CA VAL A 36 29.39 -31.69 54.84
C VAL A 36 30.47 -32.75 54.74
N SER A 37 30.09 -33.98 55.07
CA SER A 37 30.91 -35.16 54.81
C SER A 37 30.89 -35.47 53.30
N LEU A 38 31.95 -35.07 52.60
CA LEU A 38 32.17 -35.43 51.20
C LEU A 38 32.98 -36.72 51.13
N PHE A 39 32.45 -37.74 50.46
CA PHE A 39 33.14 -39.01 50.24
C PHE A 39 33.57 -39.13 48.77
N GLN A 40 34.87 -39.25 48.53
CA GLN A 40 35.42 -39.57 47.22
C GLN A 40 36.12 -40.93 47.27
N ALA A 41 35.62 -41.90 46.49
CA ALA A 41 36.24 -43.22 46.42
C ALA A 41 37.59 -43.14 45.67
N ARG A 42 38.65 -43.74 46.23
CA ARG A 42 39.95 -43.84 45.55
C ARG A 42 39.75 -44.53 44.19
N ASN A 43 40.28 -43.92 43.14
CA ASN A 43 40.19 -44.34 41.72
C ASN A 43 38.84 -44.11 41.03
N LYS A 44 37.93 -43.30 41.59
CA LYS A 44 36.71 -42.85 40.90
C LYS A 44 36.62 -41.33 40.93
N ASP A 45 36.29 -40.73 39.79
CA ASP A 45 36.03 -39.29 39.69
C ASP A 45 34.56 -38.98 40.06
N ILE A 46 34.17 -39.46 41.25
CA ILE A 46 32.80 -39.36 41.78
C ILE A 46 32.89 -38.90 43.22
N VAL A 47 32.18 -37.82 43.54
CA VAL A 47 31.97 -37.34 44.91
C VAL A 47 30.56 -37.70 45.33
N SER A 48 30.44 -38.37 46.48
CA SER A 48 29.17 -38.72 47.10
C SER A 48 28.98 -37.92 48.38
N PHE A 49 27.77 -37.43 48.60
CA PHE A 49 27.39 -36.67 49.78
C PHE A 49 25.90 -36.87 50.06
N GLU A 50 25.51 -36.68 51.32
CA GLU A 50 24.12 -36.78 51.73
C GLU A 50 23.45 -35.41 51.72
N ILE A 51 22.26 -35.32 51.13
CA ILE A 51 21.49 -34.09 51.02
C ILE A 51 20.45 -34.07 52.14
N LYS A 52 20.63 -33.17 53.11
CA LYS A 52 19.65 -32.96 54.19
C LYS A 52 18.47 -32.09 53.73
N GLU A 53 18.76 -31.07 52.93
CA GLU A 53 17.76 -30.14 52.38
C GLU A 53 17.99 -29.94 50.87
N PRO A 54 16.94 -30.04 50.04
CA PRO A 54 17.08 -29.91 48.60
C PRO A 54 17.36 -28.44 48.19
N SER A 55 18.39 -28.26 47.37
CA SER A 55 18.70 -27.03 46.64
C SER A 55 18.44 -27.19 45.14
N ASP A 56 18.25 -26.08 44.43
CA ASP A 56 17.95 -26.08 42.99
C ASP A 56 19.16 -26.47 42.12
N ARG A 57 20.37 -26.08 42.55
CA ARG A 57 21.62 -26.38 41.83
C ARG A 57 22.74 -26.72 42.82
N TYR A 58 23.63 -27.59 42.37
CA TYR A 58 24.82 -28.02 43.09
C TYR A 58 26.05 -27.87 42.21
N LEU A 59 27.17 -27.53 42.82
CA LEU A 59 28.48 -27.46 42.17
C LEU A 59 29.52 -28.07 43.10
N ILE A 60 30.29 -29.01 42.58
CA ILE A 60 31.51 -29.51 43.23
C ILE A 60 32.70 -28.76 42.64
N LEU A 61 33.49 -28.11 43.49
CA LEU A 61 34.69 -27.40 43.10
C LEU A 61 35.89 -28.04 43.81
N ARG A 62 36.91 -28.44 43.04
CA ARG A 62 38.20 -28.86 43.58
C ARG A 62 39.21 -27.72 43.40
N THR A 63 39.89 -27.32 44.48
CA THR A 63 40.86 -26.23 44.46
C THR A 63 42.11 -26.61 45.23
N LYS A 64 43.18 -25.81 45.11
CA LYS A 64 44.31 -25.90 46.02
C LYS A 64 43.87 -25.60 47.47
N GLU A 65 44.51 -26.24 48.44
CA GLU A 65 44.25 -26.03 49.87
C GLU A 65 44.43 -24.56 50.29
N GLY A 66 43.66 -24.12 51.27
CA GLY A 66 43.78 -22.80 51.91
C GLY A 66 42.92 -21.70 51.28
N MET A 67 41.99 -22.06 50.40
CA MET A 67 41.02 -21.12 49.82
C MET A 67 39.95 -20.72 50.85
N THR A 68 39.72 -19.41 51.00
CA THR A 68 38.63 -18.90 51.86
C THR A 68 37.26 -19.16 51.24
N VAL A 69 36.21 -19.23 52.06
CA VAL A 69 34.82 -19.45 51.60
C VAL A 69 34.41 -18.44 50.52
N ALA A 70 34.70 -17.15 50.73
CA ALA A 70 34.37 -16.09 49.79
C ALA A 70 35.09 -16.24 48.43
N GLN A 71 36.33 -16.74 48.42
CA GLN A 71 37.06 -17.01 47.19
C GLN A 71 36.41 -18.15 46.39
N VAL A 72 36.05 -19.24 47.07
CA VAL A 72 35.39 -20.40 46.46
C VAL A 72 34.03 -20.01 45.85
N GLU A 73 33.22 -19.26 46.60
CA GLU A 73 31.93 -18.74 46.11
C GLU A 73 32.10 -17.80 44.92
N ARG A 74 33.13 -16.94 44.95
CA ARG A 74 33.46 -16.06 43.82
C ARG A 74 33.92 -16.85 42.60
N ILE A 75 34.71 -17.91 42.76
CA ILE A 75 35.11 -18.79 41.64
C ILE A 75 33.87 -19.42 41.01
N ALA A 76 32.96 -19.99 41.81
CA ALA A 76 31.72 -20.57 41.32
C ALA A 76 30.87 -19.56 40.54
N PHE A 77 30.72 -18.34 41.07
CA PHE A 77 30.04 -17.25 40.39
C PHE A 77 30.70 -16.89 39.05
N MET A 78 32.02 -16.67 39.05
CA MET A 78 32.76 -16.32 37.83
C MET A 78 32.72 -17.45 36.80
N LEU A 79 32.79 -18.70 37.23
CA LEU A 79 32.67 -19.87 36.38
C LEU A 79 31.30 -19.90 35.70
N GLU A 80 30.22 -19.75 36.45
CA GLU A 80 28.87 -19.70 35.89
C GLU A 80 28.71 -18.55 34.90
N ILE A 81 29.15 -17.34 35.25
CA ILE A 81 29.12 -16.19 34.33
C ILE A 81 29.88 -16.52 33.04
N SER A 82 31.08 -17.10 33.17
CA SER A 82 31.94 -17.47 32.04
C SER A 82 31.40 -18.60 31.19
N ILE A 83 30.51 -19.45 31.70
CA ILE A 83 29.87 -20.52 30.94
C ILE A 83 28.60 -20.00 30.28
N MET A 84 27.82 -19.18 31.00
CA MET A 84 26.49 -18.74 30.58
C MET A 84 26.51 -17.54 29.65
N TYR A 85 27.43 -16.59 29.80
CA TYR A 85 27.41 -15.34 29.06
C TYR A 85 28.48 -15.29 27.96
N ARG A 86 28.10 -14.73 26.82
CA ARG A 86 28.98 -14.52 25.68
C ARG A 86 28.84 -13.10 25.17
N THR A 87 29.97 -12.53 24.75
CA THR A 87 29.99 -11.29 23.98
C THR A 87 29.81 -11.64 22.52
N ILE A 88 28.77 -11.12 21.91
CA ILE A 88 28.38 -11.39 20.52
C ILE A 88 28.27 -10.11 19.71
N GLN A 89 28.32 -10.25 18.39
CA GLN A 89 27.89 -9.25 17.43
C GLN A 89 26.76 -9.82 16.58
N ILE A 90 25.78 -8.97 16.29
CA ILE A 90 24.66 -9.26 15.41
C ILE A 90 24.94 -8.52 14.11
N PHE A 91 24.77 -9.20 12.99
CA PHE A 91 25.00 -8.58 11.69
C PHE A 91 23.95 -9.05 10.70
N LEU A 92 23.69 -8.17 9.74
CA LEU A 92 22.71 -8.34 8.68
C LEU A 92 23.44 -8.22 7.35
N ARG A 93 23.17 -9.14 6.44
CA ARG A 93 23.67 -9.09 5.06
C ARG A 93 22.55 -9.27 4.06
N GLN A 94 22.68 -8.64 2.91
CA GLN A 94 21.74 -8.72 1.79
C GLN A 94 22.45 -9.40 0.62
N LYS A 95 21.71 -10.17 -0.17
CA LYS A 95 22.25 -10.87 -1.31
C LYS A 95 22.50 -9.89 -2.46
N ASN A 96 23.63 -10.03 -3.17
CA ASN A 96 24.00 -9.14 -4.26
C ASN A 96 23.04 -9.23 -5.45
N ASP A 97 22.61 -10.44 -5.80
CA ASP A 97 21.70 -10.68 -6.94
C ASP A 97 20.25 -10.30 -6.64
N ASP A 98 19.87 -10.34 -5.36
CA ASP A 98 18.51 -10.08 -4.90
C ASP A 98 18.56 -9.41 -3.51
N PRO A 99 18.61 -8.06 -3.46
CA PRO A 99 18.69 -7.33 -2.20
C PRO A 99 17.50 -7.55 -1.27
N ASN A 100 16.40 -8.13 -1.76
CA ASN A 100 15.25 -8.48 -0.93
C ASN A 100 15.52 -9.72 -0.07
N GLU A 101 16.50 -10.56 -0.43
CA GLU A 101 16.93 -11.70 0.36
C GLU A 101 17.93 -11.26 1.43
N VAL A 102 17.54 -11.45 2.69
CA VAL A 102 18.26 -10.95 3.86
C VAL A 102 18.61 -12.11 4.78
N ILE A 103 19.84 -12.09 5.28
CA ILE A 103 20.31 -12.95 6.36
C ILE A 103 20.63 -12.12 7.59
N VAL A 104 20.12 -12.54 8.74
CA VAL A 104 20.53 -12.04 10.06
C VAL A 104 21.16 -13.18 10.84
N SER A 105 22.33 -12.93 11.42
CA SER A 105 23.02 -13.91 12.26
C SER A 105 23.70 -13.23 13.44
N CYS A 106 23.91 -13.99 14.50
CA CYS A 106 24.70 -13.58 15.64
C CYS A 106 25.81 -14.60 15.92
N GLU A 107 27.02 -14.11 16.16
CA GLU A 107 28.19 -14.90 16.55
C GLU A 107 28.97 -14.17 17.66
N GLN A 108 29.78 -14.90 18.40
CA GLN A 108 30.82 -14.40 19.28
C GLN A 108 31.65 -13.33 18.54
N SER A 109 31.95 -12.22 19.20
CA SER A 109 32.58 -11.06 18.54
C SER A 109 33.92 -11.42 17.87
N ASN A 110 34.69 -12.34 18.46
CA ASN A 110 35.96 -12.81 17.92
C ASN A 110 35.83 -13.70 16.66
N ARG A 111 34.62 -14.13 16.31
CA ARG A 111 34.32 -14.97 15.13
C ARG A 111 33.41 -14.29 14.11
N ALA A 112 32.81 -13.15 14.47
CA ALA A 112 31.87 -12.42 13.62
C ALA A 112 32.45 -12.09 12.25
N GLU A 113 33.68 -11.57 12.18
CA GLU A 113 34.32 -11.23 10.89
C GLU A 113 34.50 -12.46 9.99
N ARG A 114 34.89 -13.60 10.57
CA ARG A 114 35.01 -14.86 9.82
C ARG A 114 33.64 -15.34 9.31
N ALA A 115 32.59 -15.17 10.10
CA ALA A 115 31.23 -15.53 9.69
C ALA A 115 30.74 -14.63 8.54
N ILE A 116 31.01 -13.32 8.61
CA ILE A 116 30.66 -12.36 7.55
C ILE A 116 31.37 -12.70 6.24
N ARG A 117 32.66 -13.02 6.28
CA ARG A 117 33.42 -13.44 5.08
C ARG A 117 32.79 -14.67 4.40
N LYS A 118 32.37 -15.67 5.19
CA LYS A 118 31.65 -16.85 4.68
C LYS A 118 30.31 -16.51 4.04
N PHE A 119 29.62 -15.47 4.52
CA PHE A 119 28.39 -15.00 3.87
C PHE A 119 28.66 -14.28 2.56
N GLY A 120 29.77 -13.53 2.47
CA GLY A 120 30.26 -12.97 1.21
C GLY A 120 30.52 -14.05 0.15
N GLU A 121 31.16 -15.17 0.53
CA GLU A 121 31.35 -16.34 -0.36
C GLU A 121 30.03 -16.95 -0.87
N LEU A 122 28.91 -16.72 -0.18
CA LEU A 122 27.56 -17.16 -0.56
C LEU A 122 26.78 -16.06 -1.32
N GLY A 123 27.41 -14.94 -1.66
CA GLY A 123 26.81 -13.80 -2.37
C GLY A 123 26.11 -12.78 -1.48
N TYR A 124 26.29 -12.84 -0.15
CA TYR A 124 25.72 -11.89 0.82
C TYR A 124 26.78 -10.88 1.29
N GLU A 125 27.15 -9.93 0.43
CA GLU A 125 28.22 -8.97 0.72
C GLU A 125 27.67 -7.62 1.22
N GLU A 126 26.51 -7.19 0.70
CA GLU A 126 25.88 -5.94 1.08
C GLU A 126 25.32 -5.95 2.50
N GLY A 127 25.26 -4.79 3.15
CA GLY A 127 24.68 -4.63 4.48
C GLY A 127 25.44 -3.64 5.37
N PRO A 128 24.86 -3.25 6.52
CA PRO A 128 25.48 -2.34 7.46
C PRO A 128 26.68 -2.98 8.16
N ASN A 129 27.45 -2.16 8.88
CA ASN A 129 28.43 -2.68 9.82
C ASN A 129 27.73 -3.55 10.90
N PRO A 130 28.43 -4.56 11.44
CA PRO A 130 27.93 -5.33 12.58
C PRO A 130 27.53 -4.43 13.75
N SER A 131 26.65 -4.93 14.60
CA SER A 131 26.30 -4.27 15.85
C SER A 131 27.54 -4.06 16.71
N LYS A 132 27.39 -3.21 17.74
CA LYS A 132 28.33 -3.20 18.87
C LYS A 132 28.31 -4.56 19.57
N ASP A 133 29.32 -4.78 20.39
CA ASP A 133 29.38 -5.94 21.26
C ASP A 133 28.21 -5.93 22.24
N ILE A 134 27.48 -7.04 22.29
CA ILE A 134 26.33 -7.27 23.15
C ILE A 134 26.62 -8.50 24.00
N ILE A 135 26.36 -8.41 25.30
CA ILE A 135 26.46 -9.55 26.21
C ILE A 135 25.13 -10.27 26.23
N VAL A 136 25.13 -11.54 25.84
CA VAL A 136 23.94 -12.40 25.86
C VAL A 136 24.19 -13.66 26.66
N LYS A 137 23.11 -14.26 27.14
CA LYS A 137 23.12 -15.55 27.81
C LYS A 137 22.89 -16.69 26.81
N GLU A 138 23.50 -17.85 27.05
CA GLU A 138 23.16 -19.10 26.35
C GLU A 138 21.65 -19.37 26.41
N GLY A 139 21.06 -19.69 25.25
CA GLY A 139 19.64 -19.91 25.08
C GLY A 139 18.79 -18.62 25.05
N GLN A 140 19.39 -17.44 25.11
CA GLN A 140 18.65 -16.18 25.05
C GLN A 140 18.00 -16.00 23.68
N ILE A 141 16.73 -15.60 23.69
CA ILE A 141 15.92 -15.35 22.50
C ILE A 141 16.08 -13.88 22.10
N LEU A 142 16.37 -13.67 20.81
CA LEU A 142 16.49 -12.38 20.16
C LEU A 142 15.38 -12.27 19.12
N ASP A 143 14.42 -11.39 19.38
CA ASP A 143 13.28 -11.13 18.50
C ASP A 143 13.62 -10.02 17.50
N ILE A 144 13.31 -10.28 16.22
CA ILE A 144 13.50 -9.33 15.13
C ILE A 144 12.14 -8.69 14.79
N SER A 145 12.14 -7.37 14.69
CA SER A 145 11.00 -6.56 14.26
C SER A 145 11.45 -5.51 13.26
N PHE A 146 10.52 -4.85 12.57
CA PHE A 146 10.85 -3.90 11.51
C PHE A 146 10.33 -2.49 11.82
N ARG A 147 11.11 -1.50 11.40
CA ARG A 147 10.77 -0.08 11.48
C ARG A 147 11.12 0.63 10.18
N GLY A 148 10.28 1.57 9.77
CA GLY A 148 10.50 2.37 8.55
C GLY A 148 9.69 1.82 7.37
N ASN A 149 10.22 1.95 6.16
CA ASN A 149 9.49 1.59 4.93
C ASN A 149 9.74 0.16 4.45
N ILE A 150 10.23 -0.73 5.32
CA ILE A 150 10.58 -2.11 4.98
C ILE A 150 9.85 -3.04 5.94
N GLN A 151 9.32 -4.14 5.41
CA GLN A 151 8.71 -5.23 6.18
C GLN A 151 9.18 -6.59 5.67
N CYS A 152 9.01 -7.63 6.49
CA CYS A 152 9.20 -9.01 6.05
C CYS A 152 7.99 -9.46 5.22
N THR A 153 8.23 -10.16 4.12
CA THR A 153 7.18 -10.72 3.27
C THR A 153 6.43 -11.89 3.94
N LYS A 154 7.06 -12.56 4.91
CA LYS A 154 6.45 -13.66 5.70
C LYS A 154 5.87 -13.11 7.00
N GLU A 155 4.76 -13.71 7.48
CA GLU A 155 4.11 -13.35 8.75
C GLU A 155 5.15 -13.11 9.87
N ALA A 156 5.11 -11.90 10.44
CA ALA A 156 6.13 -11.36 11.34
C ALA A 156 6.25 -12.11 12.69
N ASP A 157 5.26 -12.93 13.05
CA ASP A 157 5.12 -13.53 14.38
C ASP A 157 6.20 -14.56 14.75
N LYS A 158 7.19 -14.82 13.88
CA LYS A 158 8.16 -15.91 14.08
C LYS A 158 9.63 -15.58 13.82
N LEU A 159 10.02 -14.32 13.61
CA LEU A 159 11.43 -13.99 13.39
C LEU A 159 12.21 -13.95 14.71
N ARG A 160 12.71 -15.11 15.12
CA ARG A 160 13.43 -15.31 16.38
C ARG A 160 14.76 -16.02 16.15
N LEU A 161 15.81 -15.47 16.75
CA LEU A 161 17.11 -16.11 16.88
C LEU A 161 17.27 -16.59 18.32
N ILE A 162 17.84 -17.78 18.50
CA ILE A 162 18.20 -18.28 19.82
C ILE A 162 19.71 -18.40 19.85
N PHE A 163 20.37 -17.59 20.66
CA PHE A 163 21.82 -17.62 20.75
C PHE A 163 22.29 -18.90 21.45
N ASN A 164 23.17 -19.65 20.78
CA ASN A 164 23.91 -20.74 21.40
C ASN A 164 25.33 -20.81 20.85
N THR A 165 26.35 -20.99 21.69
CA THR A 165 27.77 -21.03 21.24
C THR A 165 28.05 -22.13 20.22
N HIS A 166 27.36 -23.27 20.32
CA HIS A 166 27.63 -24.45 19.50
C HIS A 166 26.62 -24.70 18.38
N PHE A 167 25.51 -23.94 18.35
CA PHE A 167 24.51 -24.02 17.29
C PHE A 167 24.52 -22.77 16.43
N ARG A 168 24.25 -22.94 15.14
CA ARG A 168 24.19 -21.80 14.22
C ARG A 168 22.96 -20.95 14.55
N SER A 169 23.20 -19.71 14.93
CA SER A 169 22.17 -18.72 15.21
C SER A 169 22.02 -17.82 13.98
N ARG A 170 21.19 -18.26 13.03
CA ARG A 170 20.99 -17.63 11.71
C ARG A 170 19.51 -17.67 11.33
N LEU A 171 19.05 -16.63 10.66
CA LEU A 171 17.72 -16.51 10.09
C LEU A 171 17.80 -15.93 8.68
N ASP A 172 17.13 -16.57 7.72
CA ASP A 172 17.01 -16.13 6.34
C ASP A 172 15.55 -15.73 6.05
N PHE A 173 15.33 -14.56 5.46
CA PHE A 173 14.00 -14.06 5.14
C PHE A 173 14.03 -13.05 3.99
N SER A 174 12.89 -12.91 3.32
CA SER A 174 12.69 -11.94 2.26
C SER A 174 12.00 -10.68 2.80
N VAL A 175 12.37 -9.52 2.29
CA VAL A 175 11.80 -8.22 2.65
C VAL A 175 11.20 -7.51 1.44
N GLU A 176 10.28 -6.58 1.72
CA GLU A 176 9.66 -5.73 0.71
C GLU A 176 9.42 -4.31 1.26
N GLU A 177 9.24 -3.35 0.37
CA GLU A 177 8.80 -2.02 0.75
C GLU A 177 7.33 -1.99 1.18
N ILE A 178 7.03 -1.21 2.22
CA ILE A 178 5.65 -1.00 2.67
C ILE A 178 4.92 -0.03 1.73
N GLU A 179 5.56 1.10 1.41
CA GLU A 179 5.01 2.17 0.57
C GLU A 179 5.98 2.53 -0.56
N LYS A 180 5.55 2.26 -1.80
CA LYS A 180 6.33 2.48 -3.03
C LYS A 180 6.61 3.96 -3.30
N PHE A 181 5.76 4.85 -2.80
CA PHE A 181 5.91 6.29 -3.02
C PHE A 181 6.64 7.02 -1.89
N ALA A 182 7.08 6.30 -0.85
CA ALA A 182 7.82 6.87 0.26
C ALA A 182 9.29 7.16 -0.12
N GLN A 183 9.95 7.97 0.72
CA GLN A 183 11.40 8.23 0.63
C GLN A 183 11.83 8.73 -0.76
N LYS A 184 11.05 9.61 -1.41
CA LYS A 184 11.25 10.07 -2.79
C LYS A 184 12.65 10.62 -3.09
N SER A 185 13.32 11.20 -2.09
CA SER A 185 14.67 11.74 -2.21
C SER A 185 15.79 10.70 -2.19
N PHE A 186 15.46 9.41 -1.99
CA PHE A 186 16.43 8.30 -1.97
C PHE A 186 16.22 7.37 -3.16
N HIS A 187 17.33 6.87 -3.72
CA HIS A 187 17.35 5.83 -4.76
C HIS A 187 17.06 4.42 -4.22
N THR A 188 17.00 4.26 -2.90
CA THR A 188 16.66 3.00 -2.22
C THR A 188 15.49 3.21 -1.27
N TYR A 189 14.66 2.18 -1.09
CA TYR A 189 13.81 2.06 0.07
C TYR A 189 14.67 1.69 1.28
N ARG A 190 14.42 2.35 2.42
CA ARG A 190 15.19 2.17 3.66
C ARG A 190 14.29 1.80 4.82
N GLY A 191 14.78 0.87 5.63
CA GLY A 191 14.16 0.48 6.89
C GLY A 191 15.18 -0.16 7.82
N PHE A 192 14.76 -0.51 9.01
CA PHE A 192 15.62 -1.08 10.04
C PHE A 192 15.05 -2.42 10.52
N ALA A 193 15.91 -3.44 10.59
CA ALA A 193 15.68 -4.60 11.42
C ALA A 193 16.10 -4.26 12.86
N GLN A 194 15.13 -4.25 13.76
CA GLN A 194 15.31 -4.00 15.19
C GLN A 194 15.41 -5.34 15.92
N VAL A 195 16.52 -5.57 16.60
CA VAL A 195 16.73 -6.79 17.39
C VAL A 195 16.54 -6.47 18.86
N SER A 196 15.64 -7.21 19.49
CA SER A 196 15.21 -6.99 20.87
C SER A 196 15.23 -8.29 21.66
N SER A 197 15.25 -8.21 22.99
CA SER A 197 15.17 -9.38 23.86
C SER A 197 14.40 -9.04 25.13
N ASP A 198 13.62 -9.99 25.62
CA ASP A 198 12.92 -9.85 26.90
C ASP A 198 13.92 -9.96 28.06
N VAL A 199 14.03 -8.90 28.86
CA VAL A 199 14.80 -8.86 30.10
C VAL A 199 13.83 -8.95 31.27
N VAL A 200 14.12 -9.89 32.17
CA VAL A 200 13.32 -10.10 33.38
C VAL A 200 13.89 -9.23 34.51
N HIS A 201 13.13 -8.24 34.98
CA HIS A 201 13.48 -7.46 36.16
C HIS A 201 12.62 -7.89 37.36
N LYS A 202 13.26 -8.07 38.51
CA LYS A 202 12.57 -8.25 39.80
C LYS A 202 12.43 -6.87 40.45
N LYS A 203 11.25 -6.26 40.40
CA LYS A 203 10.98 -5.01 41.12
C LYS A 203 10.55 -5.33 42.55
N LEU A 204 11.26 -4.77 43.52
CA LEU A 204 10.89 -4.84 44.94
C LEU A 204 9.86 -3.74 45.22
N HIS A 205 8.60 -4.10 45.44
CA HIS A 205 7.60 -3.12 45.86
C HIS A 205 7.73 -2.89 47.37
N ILE A 206 8.42 -1.82 47.75
CA ILE A 206 8.37 -1.29 49.13
C ILE A 206 7.09 -0.44 49.18
N MET A 207 6.09 -0.88 49.95
CA MET A 207 4.90 -0.05 50.17
C MET A 207 5.31 1.16 51.01
N GLU A 208 5.48 2.31 50.35
CA GLU A 208 5.52 3.60 51.03
C GLU A 208 4.13 3.89 51.58
N HIS A 209 4.06 4.25 52.87
CA HIS A 209 2.87 4.40 53.71
C HIS A 209 2.38 3.11 54.41
N GLN A 210 3.13 2.70 55.44
CA GLN A 210 2.57 1.90 56.53
C GLN A 210 1.98 2.84 57.59
N THR A 211 0.68 2.69 57.88
CA THR A 211 0.06 3.24 59.09
C THR A 211 0.68 2.56 60.32
N PRO A 212 0.96 3.29 61.41
CA PRO A 212 1.56 2.69 62.61
C PRO A 212 0.61 1.64 63.20
N GLY A 213 1.02 0.36 63.21
CA GLY A 213 0.32 -0.72 63.93
C GLY A 213 -0.15 -1.94 63.13
N ALA A 214 0.00 -1.97 61.80
CA ALA A 214 -0.38 -3.14 61.00
C ALA A 214 0.75 -4.19 60.90
N PRO A 215 0.44 -5.51 60.84
CA PRO A 215 1.43 -6.57 60.71
C PRO A 215 2.24 -6.42 59.40
N LYS A 216 3.57 -6.47 59.52
CA LYS A 216 4.51 -6.37 58.38
C LYS A 216 4.25 -7.50 57.39
N LYS A 217 3.58 -7.22 56.27
CA LYS A 217 3.49 -8.17 55.15
C LYS A 217 4.88 -8.30 54.50
N PRO A 218 5.30 -9.51 54.10
CA PRO A 218 6.58 -9.70 53.42
C PRO A 218 6.61 -8.92 52.10
N PRO A 219 7.77 -8.40 51.68
CA PRO A 219 7.91 -7.64 50.46
C PRO A 219 7.47 -8.47 49.25
N HIS A 220 6.60 -7.88 48.42
CA HIS A 220 6.16 -8.51 47.18
C HIS A 220 7.18 -8.23 46.08
N ILE A 221 7.73 -9.29 45.49
CA ILE A 221 8.63 -9.21 44.34
C ILE A 221 7.76 -9.41 43.09
N GLU A 222 7.54 -8.32 42.34
CA GLU A 222 6.88 -8.41 41.05
C GLU A 222 7.93 -8.63 39.96
N VAL A 223 7.76 -9.70 39.19
CA VAL A 223 8.65 -10.04 38.08
C VAL A 223 8.08 -9.44 36.81
N THR A 224 8.60 -8.29 36.39
CA THR A 224 8.17 -7.61 35.16
C THR A 224 9.10 -7.98 34.02
N LYS A 225 8.54 -8.37 32.87
CA LYS A 225 9.28 -8.54 31.62
C LYS A 225 9.30 -7.22 30.86
N GLU A 226 10.48 -6.73 30.54
CA GLU A 226 10.66 -5.54 29.72
C GLU A 226 11.39 -5.93 28.44
N ARG A 227 10.93 -5.42 27.30
CA ARG A 227 11.55 -5.71 26.00
C ARG A 227 12.65 -4.68 25.73
N LEU A 228 13.90 -5.13 25.76
CA LEU A 228 15.07 -4.29 25.53
C LEU A 228 15.46 -4.31 24.05
N LEU A 229 15.56 -3.14 23.41
CA LEU A 229 16.14 -3.00 22.08
C LEU A 229 17.68 -3.09 22.19
N LEU A 230 18.27 -4.09 21.54
CA LEU A 230 19.72 -4.34 21.58
C LEU A 230 20.45 -3.61 20.46
N THR A 231 19.90 -3.63 19.25
CA THR A 231 20.50 -2.96 18.07
C THR A 231 19.49 -2.75 16.96
N GLU A 232 19.78 -1.81 16.07
CA GLU A 232 19.07 -1.59 14.81
C GLU A 232 20.05 -1.76 13.65
N LEU A 233 19.65 -2.50 12.62
CA LEU A 233 20.46 -2.78 11.43
C LEU A 233 19.73 -2.27 10.19
N LEU A 234 20.36 -1.37 9.43
CA LEU A 234 19.79 -0.77 8.23
C LEU A 234 19.63 -1.81 7.10
N ILE A 235 18.50 -1.77 6.41
CA ILE A 235 18.20 -2.53 5.19
C ILE A 235 17.98 -1.51 4.07
N ASN A 236 18.56 -1.79 2.89
CA ASN A 236 18.38 -0.98 1.69
C ASN A 236 17.88 -1.86 0.54
N ILE A 237 16.71 -1.52 -0.03
CA ILE A 237 16.19 -2.17 -1.24
C ILE A 237 16.30 -1.16 -2.40
N PRO A 238 16.97 -1.48 -3.52
CA PRO A 238 16.98 -0.61 -4.69
C PRO A 238 15.56 -0.34 -5.18
N LYS A 239 15.26 0.92 -5.53
CA LYS A 239 13.99 1.22 -6.18
C LYS A 239 14.03 0.72 -7.61
N PRO A 240 12.92 0.15 -8.12
CA PRO A 240 12.83 -0.15 -9.54
C PRO A 240 13.01 1.13 -10.34
N ASP A 241 13.53 1.01 -11.56
CA ASP A 241 13.56 2.13 -12.48
C ASP A 241 12.16 2.74 -12.58
N PRO A 242 12.03 4.07 -12.51
CA PRO A 242 10.73 4.71 -12.56
C PRO A 242 10.05 4.26 -13.85
N GLU A 243 8.88 3.62 -13.72
CA GLU A 243 8.07 3.28 -14.87
C GLU A 243 7.91 4.55 -15.70
N PRO A 244 8.20 4.50 -17.02
CA PRO A 244 8.00 5.65 -17.86
C PRO A 244 6.57 6.12 -17.63
N PRO A 245 6.35 7.41 -17.32
CA PRO A 245 5.03 7.89 -16.95
C PRO A 245 4.07 7.42 -18.04
N GLN A 246 3.05 6.66 -17.65
CA GLN A 246 2.02 6.25 -18.60
C GLN A 246 1.63 7.51 -19.38
N PRO A 247 1.66 7.48 -20.72
CA PRO A 247 1.29 8.63 -21.51
C PRO A 247 -0.06 9.08 -20.97
N LEU A 248 -0.11 10.34 -20.51
CA LEU A 248 -1.29 10.90 -19.88
C LEU A 248 -2.48 10.49 -20.74
N ASN A 249 -3.33 9.62 -20.18
CA ASN A 249 -4.54 9.20 -20.85
C ASN A 249 -5.51 10.37 -20.69
N THR A 250 -5.18 11.48 -21.36
CA THR A 250 -6.05 12.63 -21.46
C THR A 250 -7.31 12.09 -22.11
N ALA A 251 -8.42 12.12 -21.37
CA ALA A 251 -9.72 11.88 -21.95
C ALA A 251 -9.75 12.66 -23.27
N PRO A 252 -9.99 12.01 -24.43
CA PRO A 252 -9.97 12.71 -25.70
C PRO A 252 -10.91 13.90 -25.52
N VAL A 253 -10.35 15.11 -25.54
CA VAL A 253 -11.14 16.33 -25.47
C VAL A 253 -11.90 16.36 -26.79
N LYS A 254 -13.06 15.69 -26.80
CA LYS A 254 -14.05 15.83 -27.85
C LYS A 254 -14.59 17.23 -27.66
N ILE A 255 -13.91 18.20 -28.28
CA ILE A 255 -14.45 19.52 -28.50
C ILE A 255 -15.65 19.30 -29.43
N HIS A 256 -16.81 19.07 -28.83
CA HIS A 256 -18.08 19.06 -29.54
C HIS A 256 -18.31 20.48 -30.03
N VAL A 257 -18.02 20.72 -31.30
CA VAL A 257 -18.43 21.97 -31.95
C VAL A 257 -19.95 21.92 -32.02
N GLU A 258 -20.61 22.76 -31.22
CA GLU A 258 -22.07 22.94 -31.21
C GLU A 258 -22.51 23.67 -32.49
N ALA A 259 -22.29 23.05 -33.65
CA ALA A 259 -22.70 23.59 -34.93
C ALA A 259 -23.33 22.47 -35.78
N PRO A 260 -24.32 22.81 -36.64
CA PRO A 260 -24.77 21.96 -37.73
C PRO A 260 -23.59 21.35 -38.48
N ASN A 261 -23.78 20.13 -39.00
CA ASN A 261 -22.75 19.43 -39.75
C ASN A 261 -22.18 20.35 -40.84
N THR A 262 -20.91 20.72 -40.68
CA THR A 262 -20.26 21.72 -41.54
C THR A 262 -20.30 21.27 -43.00
N LYS A 263 -20.31 19.96 -43.27
CA LYS A 263 -20.42 19.43 -44.63
C LYS A 263 -21.78 19.79 -45.27
N ASP A 264 -22.87 19.48 -44.59
CA ASP A 264 -24.24 19.67 -45.11
C ASP A 264 -24.54 21.16 -45.33
N VAL A 265 -24.03 22.02 -44.44
CA VAL A 265 -24.09 23.48 -44.56
C VAL A 265 -23.38 23.96 -45.83
N LEU A 266 -22.14 23.51 -46.06
CA LEU A 266 -21.37 23.96 -47.23
C LEU A 266 -21.94 23.39 -48.53
N GLU A 267 -22.51 22.18 -48.51
CA GLU A 267 -23.22 21.60 -49.67
C GLU A 267 -24.50 22.39 -49.99
N PHE A 268 -25.29 22.77 -48.97
CA PHE A 268 -26.45 23.63 -49.14
C PHE A 268 -26.07 24.98 -49.77
N VAL A 269 -25.09 25.68 -49.19
CA VAL A 269 -24.65 26.97 -49.74
C VAL A 269 -24.08 26.80 -51.14
N ALA A 270 -23.34 25.72 -51.43
CA ALA A 270 -22.85 25.45 -52.78
C ALA A 270 -23.97 25.18 -53.79
N ASN A 271 -25.14 24.68 -53.37
CA ASN A 271 -26.30 24.48 -54.25
C ASN A 271 -26.95 25.82 -54.59
N GLU A 272 -27.21 26.65 -53.58
CA GLU A 272 -27.99 27.88 -53.73
C GLU A 272 -27.17 29.07 -54.25
N LEU A 273 -25.85 29.03 -54.09
CA LEU A 273 -24.96 30.08 -54.55
C LEU A 273 -24.81 30.03 -56.07
N GLY A 274 -24.94 31.16 -56.74
CA GLY A 274 -24.79 31.28 -58.19
C GLY A 274 -23.38 31.72 -58.57
N ASP A 275 -23.29 32.63 -59.54
CA ASP A 275 -22.03 33.21 -60.00
C ASP A 275 -21.38 34.17 -58.98
N GLU A 276 -22.10 34.52 -57.92
CA GLU A 276 -21.62 35.38 -56.83
C GLU A 276 -20.53 34.70 -55.97
N TRP A 277 -20.23 33.43 -56.22
CA TRP A 277 -19.24 32.68 -55.45
C TRP A 277 -17.82 33.28 -55.50
N LYS A 278 -17.46 33.98 -56.57
CA LYS A 278 -16.17 34.69 -56.66
C LYS A 278 -16.13 35.89 -55.74
N MET A 279 -17.23 36.64 -55.66
CA MET A 279 -17.41 37.75 -54.73
C MET A 279 -17.37 37.23 -53.29
N LEU A 280 -18.08 36.13 -53.01
CA LEU A 280 -18.05 35.46 -51.71
C LEU A 280 -16.64 35.02 -51.33
N ALA A 281 -15.89 34.43 -52.26
CA ALA A 281 -14.51 34.03 -52.01
C ALA A 281 -13.61 35.23 -51.64
N GLN A 282 -13.82 36.38 -52.26
CA GLN A 282 -13.10 37.62 -51.94
C GLN A 282 -13.49 38.15 -50.56
N VAL A 283 -14.79 38.24 -50.25
CA VAL A 283 -15.29 38.67 -48.93
C VAL A 283 -14.82 37.74 -47.80
N LEU A 284 -14.73 36.44 -48.07
CA LEU A 284 -14.17 35.43 -47.17
C LEU A 284 -12.63 35.43 -47.11
N ASN A 285 -11.97 36.42 -47.73
CA ASN A 285 -10.52 36.59 -47.75
C ASN A 285 -9.75 35.35 -48.28
N LEU A 286 -10.26 34.71 -49.33
CA LEU A 286 -9.49 33.71 -50.10
C LEU A 286 -8.56 34.43 -51.07
N LYS A 287 -7.27 34.08 -51.01
CA LYS A 287 -6.25 34.64 -51.93
C LYS A 287 -6.58 34.25 -53.37
N SER A 288 -6.37 35.16 -54.31
CA SER A 288 -6.58 34.94 -55.76
C SER A 288 -5.89 33.67 -56.29
N VAL A 289 -4.66 33.40 -55.81
CA VAL A 289 -3.92 32.17 -56.14
C VAL A 289 -4.69 30.89 -55.78
N ARG A 290 -5.43 30.89 -54.66
CA ARG A 290 -6.23 29.73 -54.23
C ARG A 290 -7.49 29.58 -55.08
N ILE A 291 -8.13 30.68 -55.45
CA ILE A 291 -9.29 30.70 -56.35
C ILE A 291 -8.89 30.10 -57.72
N GLN A 292 -7.75 30.53 -58.27
CA GLN A 292 -7.21 29.99 -59.52
C GLN A 292 -6.85 28.51 -59.41
N ALA A 293 -6.31 28.06 -58.27
CA ALA A 293 -6.03 26.64 -58.05
C ALA A 293 -7.30 25.79 -58.03
N ILE A 294 -8.39 26.26 -57.41
CA ILE A 294 -9.69 25.55 -57.39
C ILE A 294 -10.27 25.43 -58.82
N LEU A 295 -10.14 26.49 -59.63
CA LEU A 295 -10.57 26.47 -61.04
C LEU A 295 -9.74 25.47 -61.86
N ARG A 296 -8.42 25.44 -61.67
CA ARG A 296 -7.52 24.47 -62.33
C ARG A 296 -7.81 23.02 -61.94
N GLN A 297 -8.17 22.79 -60.67
CA GLN A 297 -8.50 21.46 -60.15
C GLN A 297 -9.84 20.92 -60.69
N ASN A 298 -10.72 21.79 -61.18
CA ASN A 298 -12.03 21.43 -61.73
C ASN A 298 -12.11 21.65 -63.25
N THR A 299 -10.99 21.85 -63.96
CA THR A 299 -10.97 22.14 -65.41
C THR A 299 -11.33 20.94 -66.28
N ALA A 300 -11.04 19.71 -65.82
CA ALA A 300 -11.31 18.48 -66.57
C ALA A 300 -12.80 18.09 -66.62
N ASN A 301 -13.59 18.50 -65.63
CA ASN A 301 -15.05 18.34 -65.60
C ASN A 301 -15.65 19.48 -64.74
N PRO A 302 -16.03 20.61 -65.36
CA PRO A 302 -16.46 21.80 -64.64
C PRO A 302 -17.89 21.62 -64.13
N ASP A 303 -18.04 21.08 -62.93
CA ASP A 303 -19.29 21.13 -62.18
C ASP A 303 -19.31 22.43 -61.34
N PRO A 304 -20.19 23.42 -61.68
CA PRO A 304 -20.27 24.68 -60.95
C PRO A 304 -20.55 24.49 -59.46
N LYS A 305 -21.35 23.48 -59.09
CA LYS A 305 -21.66 23.16 -57.70
C LYS A 305 -20.41 22.69 -56.96
N LYS A 306 -19.65 21.78 -57.57
CA LYS A 306 -18.39 21.28 -57.01
C LYS A 306 -17.36 22.39 -56.82
N ILE A 307 -17.24 23.32 -57.79
CA ILE A 307 -16.33 24.47 -57.68
C ILE A 307 -16.69 25.34 -56.47
N ARG A 308 -17.98 25.64 -56.28
CA ARG A 308 -18.45 26.43 -55.13
C ARG A 308 -18.22 25.70 -53.81
N TYR A 309 -18.48 24.39 -53.79
CA TYR A 309 -18.23 23.55 -52.62
C TYR A 309 -16.73 23.49 -52.27
N ASP A 310 -15.84 23.27 -53.24
CA ASP A 310 -14.40 23.23 -53.04
C ASP A 310 -13.84 24.57 -52.54
N MET A 311 -14.42 25.68 -53.00
CA MET A 311 -14.13 27.03 -52.50
C MET A 311 -14.53 27.16 -51.02
N LEU A 312 -15.75 26.78 -50.67
CA LEU A 312 -16.27 26.80 -49.31
C LEU A 312 -15.47 25.89 -48.35
N VAL A 313 -15.11 24.69 -48.80
CA VAL A 313 -14.24 23.77 -48.02
C VAL A 313 -12.85 24.36 -47.83
N SER A 314 -12.28 25.00 -48.87
CA SER A 314 -10.97 25.65 -48.79
C SER A 314 -10.96 26.81 -47.80
N TRP A 315 -12.05 27.57 -47.71
CA TRP A 315 -12.24 28.57 -46.67
C TRP A 315 -12.42 27.92 -45.29
N ALA A 316 -13.31 26.94 -45.14
CA ALA A 316 -13.64 26.32 -43.85
C ALA A 316 -12.45 25.63 -43.17
N LYS A 317 -11.46 25.15 -43.95
CA LYS A 317 -10.19 24.58 -43.47
C LYS A 317 -9.23 25.61 -42.86
N ARG A 318 -9.37 26.89 -43.21
CA ARG A 318 -8.51 27.99 -42.72
C ARG A 318 -9.04 28.66 -41.47
N ILE A 319 -10.32 28.44 -41.15
CA ILE A 319 -10.98 29.05 -39.99
C ILE A 319 -10.68 28.24 -38.73
N PRO A 320 -10.28 28.86 -37.60
CA PRO A 320 -10.08 28.19 -36.32
C PRO A 320 -11.29 27.35 -35.91
N ARG A 321 -11.04 26.21 -35.24
CA ARG A 321 -12.11 25.30 -34.81
C ARG A 321 -13.10 25.94 -33.83
N SER A 322 -12.68 26.94 -33.07
CA SER A 322 -13.50 27.67 -32.09
C SER A 322 -14.32 28.81 -32.69
N ALA A 323 -14.08 29.19 -33.94
CA ALA A 323 -14.80 30.29 -34.56
C ALA A 323 -16.18 29.86 -35.05
N ASN A 324 -17.18 30.74 -34.94
CA ASN A 324 -18.52 30.51 -35.45
C ASN A 324 -18.53 30.62 -36.98
N LYS A 325 -18.27 29.50 -37.66
CA LYS A 325 -18.20 29.42 -39.13
C LYS A 325 -19.52 29.86 -39.78
N LEU A 326 -20.65 29.55 -39.18
CA LEU A 326 -21.97 29.90 -39.73
C LEU A 326 -22.20 31.40 -39.76
N ASP A 327 -21.86 32.09 -38.67
CA ASP A 327 -22.06 33.54 -38.59
C ASP A 327 -21.13 34.31 -39.55
N ILE A 328 -19.88 33.87 -39.67
CA ILE A 328 -18.94 34.42 -40.66
C ILE A 328 -19.47 34.22 -42.07
N LEU A 329 -19.99 33.03 -42.38
CA LEU A 329 -20.53 32.72 -43.71
C LEU A 329 -21.82 33.51 -44.00
N ALA A 330 -22.74 33.61 -43.04
CA ALA A 330 -23.97 34.39 -43.17
C ALA A 330 -23.66 35.88 -43.41
N THR A 331 -22.72 36.46 -42.66
CA THR A 331 -22.31 37.85 -42.81
C THR A 331 -21.66 38.11 -44.17
N ALA A 332 -20.84 37.18 -44.65
CA ALA A 332 -20.22 37.27 -45.97
C ALA A 332 -21.26 37.14 -47.09
N LEU A 333 -22.25 36.26 -46.95
CA LEU A 333 -23.37 36.11 -47.90
C LEU A 333 -24.22 37.38 -47.98
N THR A 334 -24.55 38.01 -46.85
CA THR A 334 -25.22 39.32 -46.81
C THR A 334 -24.42 40.38 -47.56
N SER A 335 -23.10 40.41 -47.36
CA SER A 335 -22.20 41.36 -48.03
C SER A 335 -22.07 41.12 -49.54
N CYS A 336 -22.39 39.91 -50.00
CA CYS A 336 -22.42 39.54 -51.43
C CYS A 336 -23.80 39.69 -52.06
N GLY A 337 -24.78 40.27 -51.35
CA GLY A 337 -26.15 40.45 -51.85
C GLY A 337 -27.05 39.22 -51.75
N ARG A 338 -26.59 38.13 -51.10
CA ARG A 338 -27.35 36.88 -50.89
C ARG A 338 -27.89 36.79 -49.46
N SER A 339 -28.69 37.79 -49.08
CA SER A 339 -29.36 37.84 -47.78
C SER A 339 -30.40 36.72 -47.60
N ASP A 340 -30.94 36.20 -48.70
CA ASP A 340 -31.83 35.04 -48.77
C ASP A 340 -31.16 33.79 -48.18
N ILE A 341 -29.97 33.42 -48.67
CA ILE A 341 -29.22 32.26 -48.17
C ILE A 341 -28.77 32.52 -46.72
N ALA A 342 -28.34 33.74 -46.42
CA ALA A 342 -27.89 34.09 -45.06
C ALA A 342 -29.00 33.91 -44.01
N SER A 343 -30.25 34.27 -44.35
CA SER A 343 -31.40 34.06 -43.47
C SER A 343 -31.69 32.58 -43.28
N GLU A 344 -31.75 31.81 -44.38
CA GLU A 344 -32.03 30.36 -44.30
C GLU A 344 -30.95 29.61 -43.52
N LEU A 345 -29.69 30.04 -43.62
CA LEU A 345 -28.59 29.48 -42.84
C LEU A 345 -28.77 29.72 -41.33
N ARG A 346 -29.24 30.90 -40.94
CA ARG A 346 -29.54 31.24 -39.55
C ARG A 346 -30.75 30.46 -39.03
N ASP A 347 -31.78 30.28 -39.86
CA ASP A 347 -32.95 29.48 -39.49
C ASP A 347 -32.58 28.01 -39.26
N LYS A 348 -31.73 27.43 -40.12
CA LYS A 348 -31.19 26.07 -39.95
C LYS A 348 -30.33 25.94 -38.68
N ASP A 349 -29.53 26.96 -38.34
CA ASP A 349 -28.76 26.98 -37.09
C ASP A 349 -29.67 27.03 -35.86
N LEU A 350 -30.72 27.86 -35.90
CA LEU A 350 -31.72 27.94 -34.82
C LEU A 350 -32.48 26.62 -34.65
N GLU A 351 -32.87 25.98 -35.74
CA GLU A 351 -33.52 24.68 -35.71
C GLU A 351 -32.61 23.59 -35.15
N TYR A 352 -31.35 23.54 -35.60
CA TYR A 352 -30.35 22.61 -35.07
C TYR A 352 -30.14 22.80 -33.56
N LYS A 353 -29.99 24.05 -33.09
CA LYS A 353 -29.85 24.37 -31.66
C LYS A 353 -31.08 23.93 -30.86
N ARG A 354 -32.29 24.14 -31.39
CA ARG A 354 -33.53 23.64 -30.76
C ARG A 354 -33.54 22.11 -30.69
N ASN A 355 -33.16 21.42 -31.76
CA ASN A 355 -33.10 19.96 -31.79
C ASN A 355 -32.04 19.39 -30.85
N MET A 356 -30.87 20.03 -30.75
CA MET A 356 -29.82 19.68 -29.78
C MET A 356 -30.28 19.91 -28.35
N ALA A 357 -30.95 21.03 -28.06
CA ALA A 357 -31.53 21.29 -26.73
C ALA A 357 -32.57 20.22 -26.37
N LYS A 358 -33.43 19.82 -27.31
CA LYS A 358 -34.37 18.69 -27.13
C LYS A 358 -33.63 17.37 -26.87
N ALA A 359 -32.59 17.05 -27.64
CA ALA A 359 -31.81 15.83 -27.47
C ALA A 359 -31.06 15.78 -26.13
N ASN A 360 -30.49 16.91 -25.70
CA ASN A 360 -29.84 17.05 -24.40
C ASN A 360 -30.85 16.89 -23.26
N LYS A 361 -32.00 17.57 -23.34
CA LYS A 361 -33.12 17.42 -22.38
C LYS A 361 -33.54 15.94 -22.27
N ASN A 362 -33.69 15.25 -23.39
CA ASN A 362 -34.02 13.82 -23.42
C ASN A 362 -32.91 12.93 -22.83
N THR A 363 -31.65 13.27 -23.07
CA THR A 363 -30.51 12.53 -22.51
C THR A 363 -30.43 12.67 -21.00
N LEU A 364 -30.62 13.89 -20.49
CA LEU A 364 -30.71 14.16 -19.05
C LEU A 364 -31.87 13.40 -18.41
N LEU A 365 -33.04 13.41 -19.06
CA LEU A 365 -34.21 12.69 -18.59
C LEU A 365 -33.98 11.17 -18.56
N LYS A 366 -33.32 10.60 -19.57
CA LYS A 366 -32.94 9.18 -19.57
C LYS A 366 -31.95 8.84 -18.45
N ARG A 367 -30.96 9.71 -18.18
CA ARG A 367 -30.05 9.54 -17.03
C ARG A 367 -30.79 9.55 -15.71
N ALA A 368 -31.78 10.43 -15.55
CA ALA A 368 -32.66 10.45 -14.39
C ALA A 368 -33.44 9.12 -14.26
N PHE A 369 -33.97 8.57 -15.35
CA PHE A 369 -34.66 7.28 -15.32
C PHE A 369 -33.77 6.14 -14.85
N VAL A 370 -32.51 6.10 -15.32
CA VAL A 370 -31.54 5.10 -14.87
C VAL A 370 -31.30 5.23 -13.36
N LYS A 371 -31.15 6.45 -12.83
CA LYS A 371 -30.99 6.67 -11.38
C LYS A 371 -32.21 6.20 -10.58
N VAL A 372 -33.43 6.45 -11.06
CA VAL A 372 -34.66 5.93 -10.43
C VAL A 372 -34.67 4.40 -10.43
N ALA A 373 -34.35 3.78 -11.57
CA ALA A 373 -34.34 2.33 -11.74
C ALA A 373 -33.18 1.61 -11.01
N GLN A 374 -32.18 2.35 -10.52
CA GLN A 374 -31.11 1.83 -9.67
C GLN A 374 -31.41 1.93 -8.17
N ASN A 375 -32.40 2.72 -7.77
CA ASN A 375 -32.75 2.89 -6.36
C ASN A 375 -33.61 1.70 -5.86
N PRO A 376 -33.16 0.92 -4.86
CA PRO A 376 -33.86 -0.29 -4.41
C PRO A 376 -35.30 -0.04 -3.94
N ASP A 377 -35.56 1.08 -3.27
CA ASP A 377 -36.88 1.40 -2.71
C ASP A 377 -37.85 1.93 -3.77
N ALA A 378 -37.32 2.57 -4.81
CA ALA A 378 -38.09 3.01 -5.97
C ALA A 378 -38.46 1.81 -6.86
N VAL A 379 -37.52 0.89 -7.07
CA VAL A 379 -37.72 -0.33 -7.86
C VAL A 379 -38.74 -1.25 -7.20
N LYS A 380 -38.65 -1.48 -5.88
CA LYS A 380 -39.65 -2.30 -5.15
C LYS A 380 -41.08 -1.77 -5.29
N ASN A 381 -41.23 -0.45 -5.39
CA ASN A 381 -42.51 0.23 -5.43
C ASN A 381 -42.79 0.89 -6.80
N TRP A 382 -42.22 0.36 -7.87
CA TRP A 382 -42.27 0.98 -9.19
C TRP A 382 -43.70 1.24 -9.69
N MET A 383 -44.65 0.36 -9.37
CA MET A 383 -46.07 0.54 -9.69
C MET A 383 -46.68 1.77 -9.02
N ILE A 384 -46.31 2.06 -7.77
CA ILE A 384 -46.80 3.24 -7.04
C ILE A 384 -46.28 4.51 -7.70
N ILE A 385 -45.01 4.51 -8.11
CA ILE A 385 -44.38 5.62 -8.82
C ILE A 385 -45.07 5.82 -10.18
N ALA A 386 -45.23 4.75 -10.96
CA ALA A 386 -45.81 4.80 -12.29
C ALA A 386 -47.28 5.27 -12.30
N ARG A 387 -48.11 4.79 -11.35
CA ARG A 387 -49.48 5.27 -11.14
C ARG A 387 -49.52 6.77 -10.85
N ARG A 388 -48.63 7.25 -9.98
CA ARG A 388 -48.57 8.67 -9.60
C ARG A 388 -47.98 9.56 -10.69
N LEU A 389 -47.25 8.97 -11.63
CA LEU A 389 -46.83 9.61 -12.87
C LEU A 389 -47.95 9.64 -13.93
N GLY A 390 -49.06 8.94 -13.71
CA GLY A 390 -50.21 8.93 -14.62
C GLY A 390 -50.14 7.85 -15.70
N VAL A 391 -49.34 6.81 -15.50
CA VAL A 391 -49.34 5.62 -16.37
C VAL A 391 -50.60 4.80 -16.11
N ALA A 392 -51.35 4.47 -17.16
CA ALA A 392 -52.62 3.75 -17.07
C ALA A 392 -52.44 2.28 -16.64
N GLU A 393 -53.44 1.72 -15.94
CA GLU A 393 -53.35 0.37 -15.34
C GLU A 393 -53.18 -0.75 -16.36
N ASP A 394 -53.76 -0.61 -17.54
CA ASP A 394 -53.60 -1.53 -18.68
C ASP A 394 -52.11 -1.62 -19.10
N GLN A 395 -51.44 -0.48 -19.22
CA GLN A 395 -50.01 -0.42 -19.56
C GLN A 395 -49.12 -1.02 -18.47
N LEU A 396 -49.48 -0.82 -17.20
CA LEU A 396 -48.76 -1.41 -16.06
C LEU A 396 -48.89 -2.93 -16.03
N ARG A 397 -50.07 -3.48 -16.34
CA ARG A 397 -50.29 -4.94 -16.45
C ARG A 397 -49.46 -5.54 -17.59
N THR A 398 -49.39 -4.85 -18.74
CA THR A 398 -48.54 -5.27 -19.86
C THR A 398 -47.06 -5.26 -19.48
N ILE A 399 -46.57 -4.25 -18.75
CA ILE A 399 -45.18 -4.23 -18.25
C ILE A 399 -44.92 -5.38 -17.27
N ASP A 400 -45.87 -5.66 -16.38
CA ASP A 400 -45.70 -6.70 -15.36
C ASP A 400 -45.62 -8.11 -15.97
N GLN A 401 -46.30 -8.33 -17.10
CA GLN A 401 -46.32 -9.60 -17.82
C GLN A 401 -45.15 -9.79 -18.82
N SER A 402 -44.43 -8.72 -19.20
CA SER A 402 -43.57 -8.76 -20.40
C SER A 402 -42.05 -8.85 -20.18
N LYS A 403 -41.49 -8.69 -18.96
CA LYS A 403 -40.02 -8.65 -18.76
C LYS A 403 -39.52 -9.18 -17.40
N PRO A 404 -38.25 -9.67 -17.30
CA PRO A 404 -37.78 -10.48 -16.18
C PRO A 404 -37.28 -9.70 -14.94
N SER A 405 -36.80 -8.45 -15.06
CA SER A 405 -36.27 -7.72 -13.89
C SER A 405 -37.18 -6.58 -13.42
N VAL A 406 -37.32 -6.43 -12.09
CA VAL A 406 -38.12 -5.34 -11.48
C VAL A 406 -37.53 -3.96 -11.82
N GLN A 407 -36.21 -3.89 -12.05
CA GLN A 407 -35.53 -2.68 -12.50
C GLN A 407 -35.95 -2.27 -13.92
N GLU A 408 -36.01 -3.22 -14.85
CA GLU A 408 -36.51 -2.95 -16.21
C GLU A 408 -37.99 -2.56 -16.19
N LYS A 409 -38.82 -3.20 -15.36
CA LYS A 409 -40.23 -2.81 -15.18
C LYS A 409 -40.34 -1.35 -14.74
N CYS A 410 -39.53 -0.94 -13.76
CA CYS A 410 -39.44 0.45 -13.31
C CYS A 410 -39.02 1.39 -14.45
N PHE A 411 -37.94 1.06 -15.17
CA PHE A 411 -37.45 1.89 -16.28
C PHE A 411 -38.46 2.04 -17.41
N ASN A 412 -39.11 0.95 -17.85
CA ASN A 412 -40.12 0.99 -18.91
C ASN A 412 -41.34 1.82 -18.49
N SER A 413 -41.75 1.77 -17.22
CA SER A 413 -42.86 2.59 -16.73
C SER A 413 -42.57 4.09 -16.84
N LEU A 414 -41.31 4.50 -16.66
CA LEU A 414 -40.86 5.89 -16.85
C LEU A 414 -40.80 6.27 -18.34
N GLN A 415 -40.48 5.33 -19.23
CA GLN A 415 -40.55 5.55 -20.67
C GLN A 415 -42.00 5.73 -21.17
N ILE A 416 -42.95 4.96 -20.63
CA ILE A 416 -44.38 5.14 -20.93
C ILE A 416 -44.87 6.49 -20.39
N TRP A 417 -44.45 6.88 -19.19
CA TRP A 417 -44.74 8.23 -18.69
C TRP A 417 -44.21 9.32 -19.64
N GLN A 418 -42.98 9.17 -20.13
CA GLN A 418 -42.41 10.10 -21.11
C GLN A 418 -43.26 10.15 -22.40
N SER A 419 -43.76 9.02 -22.90
CA SER A 419 -44.59 8.99 -24.10
C SER A 419 -45.98 9.60 -23.87
N VAL A 420 -46.54 9.48 -22.67
CA VAL A 420 -47.83 10.08 -22.30
C VAL A 420 -47.73 11.60 -22.13
N VAL A 421 -46.65 12.09 -21.52
CA VAL A 421 -46.45 13.53 -21.28
C VAL A 421 -45.86 14.27 -22.50
N GLY A 422 -45.19 13.56 -23.40
CA GLY A 422 -44.67 14.10 -24.65
C GLY A 422 -43.57 15.16 -24.42
N GLU A 423 -43.59 16.25 -25.20
CA GLU A 423 -42.53 17.28 -25.18
C GLU A 423 -42.38 18.01 -23.83
N GLN A 424 -43.41 17.97 -22.98
CA GLN A 424 -43.40 18.59 -21.67
C GLN A 424 -42.61 17.79 -20.63
N ALA A 425 -42.33 16.52 -20.90
CA ALA A 425 -41.62 15.64 -19.97
C ALA A 425 -40.26 16.24 -19.61
N SER A 426 -40.00 16.43 -18.32
CA SER A 426 -38.78 17.06 -17.83
C SER A 426 -38.33 16.45 -16.51
N VAL A 427 -37.03 16.63 -16.21
CA VAL A 427 -36.44 16.21 -14.93
C VAL A 427 -37.15 16.88 -13.75
N HIS A 428 -37.56 18.15 -13.92
CA HIS A 428 -38.32 18.88 -12.91
C HIS A 428 -39.70 18.25 -12.59
N GLN A 429 -40.45 17.85 -13.62
CA GLN A 429 -41.73 17.17 -13.41
C GLN A 429 -41.55 15.80 -12.75
N LEU A 430 -40.52 15.05 -13.15
CA LEU A 430 -40.20 13.76 -12.54
C LEU A 430 -39.85 13.92 -11.06
N THR A 431 -39.02 14.89 -10.71
CA THR A 431 -38.55 15.15 -9.34
C THR A 431 -39.68 15.65 -8.43
N ASP A 432 -40.56 16.53 -8.92
CA ASP A 432 -41.77 16.94 -8.18
C ASP A 432 -42.68 15.73 -7.86
N ARG A 433 -42.88 14.84 -8.83
CA ARG A 433 -43.67 13.62 -8.64
C ARG A 433 -43.00 12.64 -7.67
N LEU A 434 -41.68 12.46 -7.75
CA LEU A 434 -40.92 11.65 -6.80
C LEU A 434 -40.99 12.20 -5.36
N ARG A 435 -40.95 13.52 -5.18
CA ARG A 435 -41.15 14.17 -3.88
C ARG A 435 -42.54 13.88 -3.30
N LYS A 436 -43.58 13.93 -4.12
CA LYS A 436 -44.96 13.55 -3.75
C LYS A 436 -45.06 12.06 -3.37
N CYS A 437 -44.25 11.21 -4.00
CA CYS A 437 -44.07 9.78 -3.68
C CYS A 437 -43.20 9.50 -2.44
N ARG A 438 -42.79 10.52 -1.68
CA ARG A 438 -41.90 10.43 -0.51
C ARG A 438 -40.45 10.04 -0.84
N TYR A 439 -40.04 10.08 -2.12
CA TYR A 439 -38.66 9.87 -2.55
C TYR A 439 -37.87 11.19 -2.62
N ARG A 440 -37.84 11.94 -1.50
CA ARG A 440 -37.20 13.28 -1.47
C ARG A 440 -35.69 13.24 -1.71
N GLN A 441 -35.02 12.21 -1.19
CA GLN A 441 -33.57 12.04 -1.34
C GLN A 441 -33.19 11.71 -2.79
N LEU A 442 -33.88 10.74 -3.39
CA LEU A 442 -33.73 10.39 -4.80
C LEU A 442 -34.05 11.58 -5.74
N ALA A 443 -35.08 12.38 -5.41
CA ALA A 443 -35.40 13.58 -6.16
C ALA A 443 -34.25 14.61 -6.12
N ARG A 444 -33.62 14.82 -4.95
CA ARG A 444 -32.44 15.70 -4.84
C ARG A 444 -31.26 15.20 -5.65
N GLU A 445 -31.00 13.89 -5.61
CA GLU A 445 -29.91 13.27 -6.39
C GLU A 445 -30.12 13.43 -7.89
N ILE A 446 -31.36 13.33 -8.36
CA ILE A 446 -31.69 13.53 -9.78
C ILE A 446 -31.60 15.01 -10.18
N GLU A 447 -31.93 15.95 -9.29
CA GLU A 447 -31.77 17.39 -9.55
C GLU A 447 -30.30 17.80 -9.70
N THR A 448 -29.36 17.07 -9.10
CA THR A 448 -27.93 17.33 -9.34
C THR A 448 -27.47 16.96 -10.76
N LEU A 449 -28.31 16.28 -11.54
CA LEU A 449 -28.03 15.94 -12.94
C LEU A 449 -28.48 17.00 -13.95
N SER A 450 -29.32 17.95 -13.53
CA SER A 450 -29.95 18.95 -14.41
C SER A 450 -29.21 20.28 -14.47
#